data_AF-G1SKM0-F1
#
_entry.id   AF-G1SKM0-F1
#
_cell.length_a   1.000
_cell.length_b   1.000
_cell.length_c   1.000
_cell.angle_alpha   90.00
_cell.angle_beta   90.00
_cell.angle_gamma   90.00
#
_symmetry.space_group_name_H-M   'P 1'
#
loop_
_entity.id
_entity.type
_entity.pdbx_description
1 polymer ?
#
loop_
_entity_poly.entity_id
_entity_poly.type
_entity_poly.pdbx_seq_one_letter_code
_entity_poly.pdbx_strand_id
1 'polypeptide(L)'
;MAFLVHLLVCTFGMGSWVAINGLWVELPLLVTELPEAWNLPSYLTVIIQLANIGPLLVTLLHRFRPGCLSEVPVILAVLGLGTVTCVLMAFLWNVTSWVQGGRHSVAFMVLTFCLALVDCTSSVTFLPFMSRLPASYLTTFFVGEGLSGLLPALVALAQGSGLTVCVNVTDTPGPGTSSPVTAGNSSITQGAHSTSALSSALPTASPGHLQSRYLPARFAPLLFFLLLALMMAGCLVAFLLLQRRPRCPETSIEELLSSEVTLHSIRPRDEKGRGPPGLADSSKGPGRGEEPCITPWAAQLGFIYALVAFVNALTNSVLPAVQTYSCLSYGTVAYHLSATLSSMANPLACFLSMFLPNRSLLFLGVLAVLGTGFGAYNMAMAVMSPCPLMQGHWAGEVLIVVSWVLFAGCLSYVKVMLGVILRDRSRSALLWCGAAVQLGSLLGALLMFPLVNVFGFFSSADSCNLQCSA
;
A
#
# COMPACT_ATOMS: atom_id res chain seq x y z
N MET A 1 -6.37 34.28 -3.76
CA MET A 1 -7.15 33.48 -2.78
C MET A 1 -7.34 32.04 -3.24
N ALA A 2 -7.84 31.77 -4.47
CA ALA A 2 -8.08 30.42 -4.99
C ALA A 2 -6.82 29.51 -5.00
N PHE A 3 -5.68 30.03 -5.47
CA PHE A 3 -4.42 29.27 -5.47
C PHE A 3 -4.02 28.75 -4.08
N LEU A 4 -4.18 29.57 -3.04
CA LEU A 4 -3.89 29.17 -1.66
C LEU A 4 -4.82 28.04 -1.20
N VAL A 5 -6.10 28.05 -1.59
CA VAL A 5 -7.04 26.98 -1.26
C VAL A 5 -6.65 25.69 -1.98
N HIS A 6 -6.28 25.76 -3.26
CA HIS A 6 -5.74 24.60 -3.97
C HIS A 6 -4.50 24.02 -3.29
N LEU A 7 -3.56 24.87 -2.88
CA LEU A 7 -2.36 24.42 -2.15
C LEU A 7 -2.71 23.74 -0.82
N LEU A 8 -3.63 24.32 -0.04
CA LEU A 8 -4.07 23.75 1.23
C LEU A 8 -4.82 22.42 1.04
N VAL A 9 -5.69 22.33 0.04
CA VAL A 9 -6.44 21.11 -0.30
C VAL A 9 -5.49 20.01 -0.79
N CYS A 10 -4.52 20.36 -1.64
CA CYS A 10 -3.49 19.44 -2.10
C CYS A 10 -2.69 18.90 -0.90
N THR A 11 -2.27 19.80 0.00
CA THR A 11 -1.55 19.43 1.22
C THR A 11 -2.40 18.54 2.13
N PHE A 12 -3.68 18.86 2.32
CA PHE A 12 -4.61 18.05 3.09
C PHE A 12 -4.81 16.64 2.48
N GLY A 13 -4.90 16.55 1.15
CA GLY A 13 -5.03 15.28 0.43
C GLY A 13 -3.83 14.35 0.62
N MET A 14 -2.62 14.89 0.71
CA MET A 14 -1.41 14.09 0.98
C MET A 14 -1.52 13.28 2.27
N GLY A 15 -2.18 13.83 3.30
CA GLY A 15 -2.33 13.21 4.61
C GLY A 15 -3.16 11.92 4.62
N SER A 16 -3.73 11.52 3.47
CA SER A 16 -4.54 10.31 3.36
C SER A 16 -3.69 9.03 3.32
N TRP A 17 -2.48 9.10 2.73
CA TRP A 17 -1.64 7.92 2.48
C TRP A 17 -0.14 8.17 2.63
N VAL A 18 0.29 9.39 2.96
CA VAL A 18 1.73 9.75 3.01
C VAL A 18 2.53 8.89 3.98
N ALA A 19 1.91 8.46 5.08
CA ALA A 19 2.57 7.66 6.09
C ALA A 19 2.87 6.25 5.58
N ILE A 20 1.85 5.49 5.16
CA ILE A 20 2.03 4.13 4.66
C ILE A 20 2.82 4.12 3.34
N ASN A 21 2.58 5.06 2.42
CA ASN A 21 3.39 5.18 1.20
C ASN A 21 4.87 5.45 1.54
N GLY A 22 5.13 6.28 2.56
CA GLY A 22 6.46 6.52 3.10
C GLY A 22 7.14 5.23 3.60
N LEU A 23 6.41 4.36 4.29
CA LEU A 23 6.94 3.06 4.73
C LEU A 23 7.26 2.15 3.54
N TRP A 24 6.38 2.09 2.53
CA TRP A 24 6.58 1.25 1.34
C TRP A 24 7.81 1.67 0.53
N VAL A 25 8.07 2.97 0.39
CA VAL A 25 9.26 3.44 -0.34
C VAL A 25 10.54 3.23 0.46
N GLU A 26 10.49 3.22 1.79
CA GLU A 26 11.67 3.00 2.65
C GLU A 26 11.96 1.51 2.91
N LEU A 27 11.10 0.61 2.41
CA LEU A 27 11.30 -0.84 2.52
C LEU A 27 12.68 -1.34 2.09
N PRO A 28 13.33 -0.86 1.00
CA PRO A 28 14.65 -1.34 0.61
C PRO A 28 15.71 -1.18 1.70
N LEU A 29 15.55 -0.21 2.60
CA LEU A 29 16.40 -0.03 3.78
C LEU A 29 15.85 -0.79 4.99
N LEU A 30 14.53 -0.79 5.20
CA LEU A 30 13.94 -1.46 6.36
C LEU A 30 14.14 -2.98 6.34
N VAL A 31 14.10 -3.61 5.16
CA VAL A 31 14.33 -5.06 5.02
C VAL A 31 15.77 -5.48 5.31
N THR A 32 16.70 -4.53 5.47
CA THR A 32 18.11 -4.83 5.78
C THR A 32 18.42 -4.64 7.26
N GLU A 33 17.67 -3.76 7.93
CA GLU A 33 17.90 -3.38 9.33
C GLU A 33 16.95 -4.09 10.31
N LEU A 34 15.70 -4.34 9.89
CA LEU A 34 14.69 -4.97 10.73
C LEU A 34 14.82 -6.49 10.70
N PRO A 35 14.59 -7.18 11.83
CA PRO A 35 14.81 -8.62 11.95
C PRO A 35 13.88 -9.46 11.06
N GLU A 36 12.75 -8.91 10.62
CA GLU A 36 11.81 -9.56 9.70
C GLU A 36 12.36 -9.66 8.26
N ALA A 37 13.38 -8.87 7.92
CA ALA A 37 14.01 -8.84 6.60
C ALA A 37 12.99 -8.75 5.43
N TRP A 38 13.15 -9.55 4.39
CA TRP A 38 12.29 -9.53 3.20
C TRP A 38 10.87 -10.03 3.47
N ASN A 39 10.61 -10.60 4.64
CA ASN A 39 9.26 -10.95 5.04
C ASN A 39 8.45 -9.72 5.50
N LEU A 40 9.12 -8.61 5.84
CA LEU A 40 8.50 -7.39 6.37
C LEU A 40 7.28 -6.88 5.54
N PRO A 41 7.31 -6.83 4.20
CA PRO A 41 6.14 -6.43 3.40
C PRO A 41 4.89 -7.28 3.66
N SER A 42 5.05 -8.57 3.92
CA SER A 42 3.92 -9.46 4.23
C SER A 42 3.34 -9.20 5.63
N TYR A 43 4.16 -8.76 6.60
CA TYR A 43 3.65 -8.27 7.89
C TYR A 43 2.90 -6.96 7.70
N LEU A 44 3.44 -6.03 6.91
CA LEU A 44 2.80 -4.76 6.62
C LEU A 44 1.41 -4.96 5.99
N THR A 45 1.27 -5.86 5.02
CA THR A 45 -0.04 -6.12 4.40
C THR A 45 -1.05 -6.64 5.43
N VAL A 46 -0.69 -7.61 6.26
CA VAL A 46 -1.58 -8.10 7.34
C VAL A 46 -1.97 -6.98 8.30
N ILE A 47 -1.02 -6.16 8.74
CA ILE A 47 -1.27 -5.04 9.65
C ILE A 47 -2.22 -4.01 9.03
N ILE A 48 -2.00 -3.64 7.77
CA ILE A 48 -2.88 -2.75 7.02
C ILE A 48 -4.28 -3.35 6.91
N GLN A 49 -4.38 -4.67 6.69
CA GLN A 49 -5.68 -5.35 6.66
C GLN A 49 -6.42 -5.28 7.98
N LEU A 50 -5.74 -5.43 9.12
CA LEU A 50 -6.34 -5.29 10.45
C LEU A 50 -6.81 -3.87 10.72
N ALA A 51 -6.11 -2.86 10.20
CA ALA A 51 -6.46 -1.45 10.36
C ALA A 51 -7.77 -1.04 9.66
N ASN A 52 -8.31 -1.87 8.77
CA ASN A 52 -9.62 -1.64 8.17
C ASN A 52 -10.79 -1.66 9.19
N ILE A 53 -10.53 -2.04 10.44
CA ILE A 53 -11.45 -1.81 11.55
C ILE A 53 -11.79 -0.32 11.74
N GLY A 54 -10.91 0.61 11.37
CA GLY A 54 -11.15 2.05 11.46
C GLY A 54 -12.34 2.52 10.61
N PRO A 55 -12.31 2.35 9.28
CA PRO A 55 -13.45 2.62 8.40
C PRO A 55 -14.74 1.91 8.80
N LEU A 56 -14.63 0.66 9.26
CA LEU A 56 -15.78 -0.11 9.73
C LEU A 56 -16.42 0.57 10.95
N LEU A 57 -15.61 0.97 11.94
CA LEU A 57 -16.08 1.65 13.14
C LEU A 57 -16.77 2.98 12.81
N VAL A 58 -16.18 3.79 11.92
CA VAL A 58 -16.78 5.06 11.46
C VAL A 58 -18.13 4.80 10.78
N THR A 59 -18.22 3.78 9.92
CA THR A 59 -19.44 3.43 9.18
C THR A 59 -20.54 2.95 10.14
N LEU A 60 -20.20 2.08 11.10
CA LEU A 60 -21.15 1.57 12.09
C LEU A 60 -21.66 2.68 13.01
N LEU A 61 -20.78 3.59 13.45
CA LEU A 61 -21.16 4.74 14.26
C LEU A 61 -22.13 5.66 13.52
N HIS A 62 -21.88 5.96 12.23
CA HIS A 62 -22.82 6.73 11.41
C HIS A 62 -24.18 6.03 11.24
N ARG A 63 -24.18 4.69 11.16
CA ARG A 63 -25.41 3.89 11.01
C ARG A 63 -26.24 3.84 12.30
N PHE A 64 -25.61 3.63 13.46
CA PHE A 64 -26.32 3.45 14.72
C PHE A 64 -26.58 4.76 15.48
N ARG A 65 -25.76 5.78 15.26
CA ARG A 65 -25.82 7.08 15.95
C ARG A 65 -25.64 8.24 14.94
N PRO A 66 -26.59 8.44 14.00
CA PRO A 66 -26.50 9.52 13.04
C PRO A 66 -26.39 10.87 13.75
N GLY A 67 -25.34 11.64 13.44
CA GLY A 67 -25.06 12.95 14.07
C GLY A 67 -24.13 12.95 15.28
N CYS A 68 -23.75 11.77 15.81
CA CYS A 68 -22.80 11.68 16.93
C CYS A 68 -21.35 11.98 16.50
N LEU A 69 -21.02 11.72 15.23
CA LEU A 69 -19.70 11.99 14.66
C LEU A 69 -19.76 13.23 13.78
N SER A 70 -19.32 14.37 14.30
CA SER A 70 -18.99 15.51 13.46
C SER A 70 -17.69 15.22 12.69
N GLU A 71 -17.70 15.45 11.37
CA GLU A 71 -16.55 15.20 10.48
C GLU A 71 -15.25 15.88 10.96
N VAL A 72 -15.36 17.12 11.43
CA VAL A 72 -14.19 17.95 11.81
C VAL A 72 -13.38 17.35 12.97
N PRO A 73 -13.96 17.03 14.14
CA PRO A 73 -13.24 16.34 15.21
C PRO A 73 -12.64 14.99 14.81
N VAL A 74 -13.32 14.22 13.95
CA VAL A 74 -12.78 12.94 13.48
C VAL A 74 -11.52 13.15 12.65
N ILE A 75 -11.55 14.09 11.69
CA ILE A 75 -10.39 14.40 10.86
C ILE A 75 -9.24 14.97 11.72
N LEU A 76 -9.53 15.84 12.70
CA LEU A 76 -8.51 16.34 13.64
C LEU A 76 -7.88 15.20 14.45
N ALA A 77 -8.69 14.27 14.96
CA ALA A 77 -8.20 13.12 15.72
C ALA A 77 -7.32 12.21 14.85
N VAL A 78 -7.74 11.93 13.61
CA VAL A 78 -6.99 11.10 12.64
C VAL A 78 -5.66 11.76 12.30
N LEU A 79 -5.64 13.04 11.91
CA LEU A 79 -4.41 13.75 11.57
C LEU A 79 -3.49 13.96 12.78
N GLY A 80 -4.07 14.21 13.96
CA GLY A 80 -3.33 14.30 15.22
C GLY A 80 -2.66 12.98 15.59
N LEU A 81 -3.40 11.87 15.55
CA LEU A 81 -2.88 10.52 15.77
C LEU A 81 -1.77 10.19 14.76
N GLY A 82 -1.98 10.50 13.48
CA GLY A 82 -0.98 10.28 12.43
C GLY A 82 0.30 11.07 12.69
N THR A 83 0.18 12.35 13.04
CA THR A 83 1.33 13.21 13.36
C THR A 83 2.13 12.65 14.54
N VAL A 84 1.46 12.34 15.65
CA VAL A 84 2.11 11.76 16.84
C VAL A 84 2.77 10.43 16.52
N THR A 85 2.08 9.56 15.77
CA THR A 85 2.60 8.24 15.41
C THR A 85 3.81 8.34 14.49
N CYS A 86 3.83 9.25 13.51
CA CYS A 86 5.01 9.49 12.67
C CYS A 86 6.21 10.02 13.49
N VAL A 87 5.98 10.91 14.45
CA VAL A 87 7.04 11.38 15.35
C VAL A 87 7.60 10.21 16.17
N LEU A 88 6.74 9.38 16.76
CA LEU A 88 7.17 8.19 17.50
C LEU A 88 7.91 7.20 16.61
N MET A 89 7.45 6.99 15.37
CA MET A 89 8.10 6.12 14.39
C MET A 89 9.54 6.55 14.15
N ALA A 90 9.80 7.85 14.05
CA ALA A 90 11.16 8.36 13.82
C ALA A 90 12.16 7.92 14.90
N PHE A 91 11.73 7.79 16.15
CA PHE A 91 12.60 7.39 17.26
C PHE A 91 12.56 5.88 17.59
N LEU A 92 11.46 5.20 17.27
CA LEU A 92 11.19 3.84 17.73
C LEU A 92 11.28 2.77 16.63
N TRP A 93 11.49 3.14 15.36
CA TRP A 93 11.47 2.20 14.23
C TRP A 93 12.49 1.05 14.37
N ASN A 94 13.67 1.28 14.94
CA ASN A 94 14.73 0.27 15.09
C ASN A 94 14.72 -0.45 16.46
N VAL A 95 13.74 -0.16 17.32
CA VAL A 95 13.64 -0.82 18.63
C VAL A 95 13.11 -2.23 18.44
N THR A 96 13.91 -3.21 18.86
CA THR A 96 13.56 -4.64 18.78
C THR A 96 13.24 -5.20 20.15
N SER A 97 12.24 -6.09 20.20
CA SER A 97 11.82 -6.82 21.40
C SER A 97 11.84 -8.32 21.15
N TRP A 98 12.01 -9.12 22.21
CA TRP A 98 12.02 -10.57 22.11
C TRP A 98 10.59 -11.13 22.16
N VAL A 99 10.16 -11.84 21.11
CA VAL A 99 8.84 -12.47 21.01
C VAL A 99 8.99 -13.86 20.37
N GLN A 100 8.31 -14.88 20.89
CA GLN A 100 8.30 -16.25 20.35
C GLN A 100 9.69 -16.85 20.02
N GLY A 101 10.72 -16.49 20.78
CA GLY A 101 12.08 -17.01 20.58
C GLY A 101 12.91 -16.28 19.52
N GLY A 102 12.41 -15.18 18.95
CA GLY A 102 13.13 -14.33 18.00
C GLY A 102 13.09 -12.84 18.39
N ARG A 103 13.95 -12.04 17.75
CA ARG A 103 13.86 -10.58 17.82
C ARG A 103 12.86 -10.10 16.79
N HIS A 104 11.94 -9.23 17.21
CA HIS A 104 10.92 -8.66 16.35
C HIS A 104 10.83 -7.15 16.54
N SER A 105 10.50 -6.43 15.48
CA SER A 105 10.32 -4.98 15.46
C SER A 105 8.91 -4.58 15.92
N VAL A 106 8.49 -5.04 17.11
CA VAL A 106 7.10 -4.88 17.60
C VAL A 106 6.68 -3.42 17.69
N ALA A 107 7.57 -2.52 18.13
CA ALA A 107 7.28 -1.09 18.18
C ALA A 107 6.94 -0.54 16.78
N PHE A 108 7.75 -0.89 15.77
CA PHE A 108 7.49 -0.54 14.37
C PHE A 108 6.16 -1.10 13.87
N MET A 109 5.84 -2.36 14.18
CA MET A 109 4.58 -2.99 13.75
C MET A 109 3.34 -2.33 14.38
N VAL A 110 3.40 -1.99 15.68
CA VAL A 110 2.30 -1.30 16.39
C VAL A 110 2.12 0.12 15.85
N LEU A 111 3.20 0.85 15.61
CA LEU A 111 3.12 2.19 15.03
C LEU A 111 2.61 2.13 13.58
N THR A 112 3.03 1.13 12.81
CA THR A 112 2.49 0.87 11.47
C THR A 112 0.99 0.61 11.51
N PHE A 113 0.48 -0.15 12.49
CA PHE A 113 -0.95 -0.34 12.68
C PHE A 113 -1.68 0.97 12.95
N CYS A 114 -1.13 1.84 13.80
CA CYS A 114 -1.69 3.18 14.05
C CYS A 114 -1.67 4.06 12.80
N LEU A 115 -0.61 4.04 11.99
CA LEU A 115 -0.54 4.75 10.71
C LEU A 115 -1.53 4.19 9.69
N ALA A 116 -1.64 2.87 9.58
CA ALA A 116 -2.62 2.23 8.71
C ALA A 116 -4.06 2.56 9.14
N LEU A 117 -4.33 2.65 10.45
CA LEU A 117 -5.63 3.09 10.96
C LEU A 117 -5.95 4.52 10.50
N VAL A 118 -4.97 5.41 10.57
CA VAL A 118 -5.08 6.80 10.09
C VAL A 118 -5.37 6.81 8.59
N ASP A 119 -4.59 6.10 7.78
CA ASP A 119 -4.67 6.12 6.33
C ASP A 119 -5.98 5.49 5.82
N CYS A 120 -6.36 4.32 6.34
CA CYS A 120 -7.63 3.69 5.99
C CYS A 120 -8.83 4.57 6.41
N THR A 121 -8.81 5.15 7.61
CA THR A 121 -9.93 5.96 8.13
C THR A 121 -10.03 7.33 7.43
N SER A 122 -8.90 7.94 7.07
CA SER A 122 -8.87 9.21 6.33
C SER A 122 -9.56 9.08 4.97
N SER A 123 -9.34 7.97 4.26
CA SER A 123 -9.93 7.67 2.95
C SER A 123 -11.46 7.70 2.95
N VAL A 124 -12.11 7.38 4.09
CA VAL A 124 -13.58 7.42 4.22
C VAL A 124 -14.10 8.71 4.88
N THR A 125 -13.25 9.46 5.58
CA THR A 125 -13.65 10.65 6.36
C THR A 125 -13.31 11.98 5.69
N PHE A 126 -12.28 12.03 4.84
CA PHE A 126 -11.81 13.27 4.22
C PHE A 126 -12.70 13.68 3.03
N LEU A 127 -13.18 12.72 2.24
CA LEU A 127 -14.04 12.99 1.09
C LEU A 127 -15.38 13.66 1.46
N PRO A 128 -16.12 13.23 2.52
CA PRO A 128 -17.29 13.96 3.00
C PRO A 128 -17.01 15.43 3.33
N PHE A 129 -15.87 15.73 3.97
CA PHE A 129 -15.48 17.11 4.24
C PHE A 129 -15.22 17.88 2.93
N MET A 130 -14.55 17.27 1.96
CA MET A 130 -14.28 17.88 0.67
C MET A 130 -15.53 18.20 -0.14
N SER A 131 -16.63 17.45 0.04
CA SER A 131 -17.91 17.77 -0.61
C SER A 131 -18.55 19.08 -0.15
N ARG A 132 -18.02 19.72 0.91
CA ARG A 132 -18.44 21.05 1.36
C ARG A 132 -17.74 22.18 0.60
N LEU A 133 -16.72 21.86 -0.19
CA LEU A 133 -15.98 22.79 -1.03
C LEU A 133 -16.43 22.63 -2.50
N PRO A 134 -16.23 23.66 -3.35
CA PRO A 134 -16.50 23.55 -4.78
C PRO A 134 -15.84 22.32 -5.42
N ALA A 135 -16.52 21.70 -6.37
CA ALA A 135 -16.08 20.44 -7.00
C ALA A 135 -14.69 20.55 -7.66
N SER A 136 -14.25 21.74 -8.06
CA SER A 136 -12.91 22.01 -8.59
C SER A 136 -11.78 21.69 -7.60
N TYR A 137 -12.06 21.67 -6.29
CA TYR A 137 -11.07 21.30 -5.28
C TYR A 137 -10.98 19.78 -5.07
N LEU A 138 -11.97 18.98 -5.48
CA LEU A 138 -11.89 17.52 -5.42
C LEU A 138 -10.77 16.96 -6.30
N THR A 139 -10.59 17.52 -7.49
CA THR A 139 -9.48 17.14 -8.38
C THR A 139 -8.14 17.43 -7.73
N THR A 140 -8.03 18.55 -7.02
CA THR A 140 -6.81 18.95 -6.30
C THR A 140 -6.52 18.06 -5.09
N PHE A 141 -7.57 17.58 -4.42
CA PHE A 141 -7.44 16.61 -3.35
C PHE A 141 -6.82 15.30 -3.85
N PHE A 142 -7.31 14.77 -4.98
CA PHE A 142 -6.73 13.55 -5.59
C PHE A 142 -5.30 13.75 -6.08
N VAL A 143 -4.96 14.95 -6.60
CA VAL A 143 -3.56 15.29 -6.90
C VAL A 143 -2.70 15.21 -5.64
N GLY A 144 -3.17 15.76 -4.53
CA GLY A 144 -2.52 15.64 -3.22
C GLY A 144 -2.34 14.19 -2.77
N GLU A 145 -3.37 13.37 -2.91
CA GLU A 145 -3.30 11.93 -2.62
C GLU A 145 -2.22 11.23 -3.45
N GLY A 146 -2.04 11.59 -4.73
CA GLY A 146 -0.94 11.07 -5.56
C GLY A 146 0.45 11.56 -5.15
N LEU A 147 0.56 12.82 -4.75
CA LEU A 147 1.83 13.38 -4.25
C LEU A 147 2.28 12.73 -2.93
N SER A 148 1.37 12.10 -2.19
CA SER A 148 1.67 11.38 -0.95
C SER A 148 2.66 10.21 -1.14
N GLY A 149 2.70 9.61 -2.34
CA GLY A 149 3.69 8.58 -2.70
C GLY A 149 4.92 9.14 -3.39
N LEU A 150 4.73 10.15 -4.26
CA LEU A 150 5.82 10.75 -5.04
C LEU A 150 6.85 11.47 -4.17
N LEU A 151 6.41 12.31 -3.22
CA LEU A 151 7.34 13.12 -2.42
C LEU A 151 8.23 12.25 -1.51
N PRO A 152 7.71 11.28 -0.73
CA PRO A 152 8.56 10.38 0.03
C PRO A 152 9.52 9.58 -0.85
N ALA A 153 9.09 9.13 -2.02
CA ALA A 153 9.97 8.38 -2.92
C ALA A 153 11.15 9.20 -3.44
N LEU A 154 10.94 10.46 -3.80
CA LEU A 154 12.02 11.36 -4.21
C LEU A 154 13.04 11.55 -3.08
N VAL A 155 12.56 11.64 -1.84
CA VAL A 155 13.40 11.74 -0.64
C VAL A 155 14.17 10.43 -0.42
N ALA A 156 13.54 9.26 -0.53
CA ALA A 156 14.18 7.95 -0.37
C ALA A 156 15.22 7.65 -1.48
N LEU A 157 14.96 8.09 -2.72
CA LEU A 157 15.93 8.05 -3.81
C LEU A 157 17.12 8.98 -3.53
N ALA A 158 16.86 10.21 -3.07
CA ALA A 158 17.92 11.15 -2.69
C ALA A 158 18.74 10.64 -1.49
N GLN A 159 18.12 9.91 -0.58
CA GLN A 159 18.75 9.20 0.54
C GLN A 159 19.68 8.09 0.07
N GLY A 160 19.42 7.49 -1.09
CA GLY A 160 20.09 6.27 -1.54
C GLY A 160 19.61 5.04 -0.78
N SER A 161 18.33 5.00 -0.42
CA SER A 161 17.71 3.93 0.36
C SER A 161 17.89 2.56 -0.34
N GLY A 162 18.62 1.66 0.33
CA GLY A 162 18.89 0.29 -0.10
C GLY A 162 20.07 0.07 -1.05
N LEU A 163 20.93 1.08 -1.32
CA LEU A 163 22.05 0.92 -2.27
C LEU A 163 23.06 -0.14 -1.80
N THR A 164 23.51 -1.01 -2.71
CA THR A 164 24.46 -2.09 -2.44
C THR A 164 25.77 -1.91 -3.22
N VAL A 165 26.89 -2.33 -2.62
CA VAL A 165 28.21 -2.44 -3.26
C VAL A 165 28.74 -3.84 -3.07
N CYS A 166 29.35 -4.40 -4.11
CA CYS A 166 29.95 -5.72 -4.07
C CYS A 166 31.36 -5.65 -3.50
N VAL A 167 31.58 -6.36 -2.39
CA VAL A 167 32.89 -6.49 -1.76
C VAL A 167 33.34 -7.95 -1.82
N ASN A 168 34.63 -8.14 -2.12
CA ASN A 168 35.23 -9.46 -2.20
C ASN A 168 35.58 -9.94 -0.79
N VAL A 169 34.91 -10.99 -0.30
CA VAL A 169 35.15 -11.59 1.01
C VAL A 169 36.04 -12.82 0.82
N THR A 170 37.24 -12.79 1.40
CA THR A 170 38.10 -13.97 1.48
C THR A 170 37.86 -14.64 2.82
N ASP A 171 37.39 -15.90 2.78
CA ASP A 171 37.36 -16.74 3.98
C ASP A 171 38.80 -16.94 4.43
N THR A 172 39.23 -16.16 5.42
CA THR A 172 40.45 -16.50 6.16
C THR A 172 40.09 -17.71 7.02
N PRO A 173 40.79 -18.86 6.89
CA PRO A 173 40.65 -19.92 7.86
C PRO A 173 41.29 -19.42 9.17
N GLY A 174 40.50 -18.71 9.96
CA GLY A 174 40.86 -18.39 11.33
C GLY A 174 40.98 -19.70 12.11
N PRO A 175 42.04 -19.88 12.92
CA PRO A 175 42.16 -21.08 13.75
C PRO A 175 40.93 -21.15 14.65
N GLY A 176 40.30 -22.34 14.67
CA GLY A 176 39.07 -22.58 15.41
C GLY A 176 39.13 -21.98 16.81
N THR A 177 38.23 -21.04 17.07
CA THR A 177 37.95 -20.56 18.42
C THR A 177 36.48 -20.77 18.67
N SER A 178 36.18 -21.98 19.15
CA SER A 178 35.13 -22.18 20.13
C SER A 178 35.27 -21.09 21.20
N SER A 179 34.27 -20.23 21.32
CA SER A 179 34.02 -19.57 22.61
C SER A 179 33.77 -20.68 23.63
N PRO A 180 34.55 -20.71 24.73
CA PRO A 180 34.07 -19.99 25.90
C PRO A 180 35.17 -19.20 26.63
N VAL A 181 34.74 -18.07 27.20
CA VAL A 181 35.04 -17.59 28.56
C VAL A 181 36.40 -18.01 29.17
N THR A 182 37.27 -17.03 29.44
CA THR A 182 37.75 -16.63 30.79
C THR A 182 39.17 -16.06 30.69
N ALA A 183 39.35 -14.91 31.36
CA ALA A 183 40.63 -14.27 31.63
C ALA A 183 41.68 -15.23 32.23
N GLY A 184 42.94 -15.05 31.85
CA GLY A 184 44.05 -15.78 32.45
C GLY A 184 45.39 -15.34 31.87
N ASN A 185 46.16 -14.61 32.69
CA ASN A 185 47.47 -14.06 32.40
C ASN A 185 48.51 -15.11 31.95
N SER A 186 49.52 -14.60 31.23
CA SER A 186 50.96 -14.70 31.55
C SER A 186 51.91 -15.33 30.50
N SER A 187 53.00 -14.57 30.32
CA SER A 187 54.37 -14.91 29.93
C SER A 187 54.69 -15.40 28.52
N ILE A 188 55.23 -14.45 27.77
CA ILE A 188 56.23 -14.56 26.71
C ILE A 188 57.54 -15.11 27.29
N THR A 189 58.20 -16.05 26.59
CA THR A 189 59.68 -16.12 26.49
C THR A 189 60.11 -16.91 25.25
N GLN A 190 60.96 -16.25 24.42
CA GLN A 190 62.16 -16.75 23.69
C GLN A 190 62.02 -18.01 22.82
N GLY A 191 62.61 -18.15 21.63
CA GLY A 191 63.68 -17.48 20.87
C GLY A 191 63.99 -18.43 19.69
N ALA A 192 64.13 -17.92 18.48
CA ALA A 192 65.40 -17.83 17.75
C ALA A 192 65.69 -19.00 16.75
N HIS A 193 66.21 -18.59 15.59
CA HIS A 193 67.00 -19.33 14.59
C HIS A 193 66.32 -20.06 13.39
N SER A 194 66.40 -19.35 12.26
CA SER A 194 67.15 -19.72 11.05
C SER A 194 66.61 -20.75 10.03
N THR A 195 66.44 -20.20 8.83
CA THR A 195 66.89 -20.68 7.49
C THR A 195 66.06 -21.69 6.68
N SER A 196 65.63 -21.16 5.53
CA SER A 196 65.63 -21.76 4.18
C SER A 196 64.71 -22.94 3.89
N ALA A 197 63.62 -22.66 3.17
CA ALA A 197 63.32 -23.35 1.92
C ALA A 197 62.52 -22.42 1.00
N LEU A 198 63.13 -22.07 -0.13
CA LEU A 198 62.48 -21.43 -1.25
C LEU A 198 61.59 -22.49 -1.92
N SER A 199 60.36 -22.62 -1.47
CA SER A 199 59.33 -23.44 -2.12
C SER A 199 58.38 -22.51 -2.81
N SER A 200 58.46 -22.50 -4.14
CA SER A 200 57.46 -21.94 -5.04
C SER A 200 56.06 -22.44 -4.68
N ALA A 201 55.31 -21.62 -3.97
CA ALA A 201 53.87 -21.73 -3.88
C ALA A 201 53.30 -20.39 -4.31
N LEU A 202 52.75 -20.33 -5.52
CA LEU A 202 51.69 -19.36 -5.82
C LEU A 202 50.68 -19.46 -4.65
N PRO A 203 50.27 -18.36 -4.01
CA PRO A 203 49.09 -18.43 -3.17
C PRO A 203 47.95 -18.80 -4.12
N THR A 204 47.46 -20.03 -4.02
CA THR A 204 46.13 -20.40 -4.48
C THR A 204 45.18 -19.45 -3.77
N ALA A 205 44.81 -18.37 -4.46
CA ALA A 205 43.77 -17.48 -4.02
C ALA A 205 42.52 -18.34 -3.79
N SER A 206 42.11 -18.45 -2.53
CA SER A 206 40.76 -18.89 -2.19
C SER A 206 39.79 -18.12 -3.11
N PRO A 207 38.81 -18.77 -3.77
CA PRO A 207 37.81 -18.04 -4.54
C PRO A 207 37.09 -17.11 -3.55
N GLY A 208 37.44 -15.83 -3.59
CA GLY A 208 36.77 -14.84 -2.78
C GLY A 208 35.32 -14.75 -3.25
N HIS A 209 34.39 -14.82 -2.31
CA HIS A 209 32.98 -14.75 -2.60
C HIS A 209 32.55 -13.29 -2.54
N LEU A 210 31.92 -12.79 -3.61
CA LEU A 210 31.37 -11.45 -3.63
C LEU A 210 30.11 -11.41 -2.76
N GLN A 211 30.06 -10.53 -1.78
CA GLN A 211 28.89 -10.31 -0.93
C GLN A 211 28.40 -8.89 -1.11
N SER A 212 27.07 -8.68 -1.13
CA SER A 212 26.54 -7.33 -1.11
C SER A 212 26.73 -6.70 0.26
N ARG A 213 27.35 -5.51 0.27
CA ARG A 213 27.42 -4.65 1.43
C ARG A 213 26.55 -3.43 1.17
N TYR A 214 25.57 -3.21 2.03
CA TYR A 214 24.73 -2.03 1.95
C TYR A 214 25.55 -0.78 2.24
N LEU A 215 25.43 0.21 1.35
CA LEU A 215 25.98 1.53 1.57
C LEU A 215 25.16 2.21 2.67
N PRO A 216 25.81 2.95 3.59
CA PRO A 216 25.06 3.79 4.51
C PRO A 216 24.26 4.81 3.69
N ALA A 217 22.98 4.97 4.06
CA ALA A 217 22.15 6.02 3.52
C ALA A 217 22.85 7.38 3.68
N ARG A 218 22.70 8.27 2.67
CA ARG A 218 23.33 9.59 2.67
C ARG A 218 22.91 10.44 3.87
N PHE A 219 21.72 10.17 4.41
CA PHE A 219 21.24 10.68 5.68
C PHE A 219 20.48 9.57 6.44
N ALA A 220 20.40 9.70 7.76
CA ALA A 220 19.82 8.68 8.63
C ALA A 220 18.31 8.48 8.41
N PRO A 221 17.77 7.24 8.55
CA PRO A 221 16.32 6.98 8.48
C PRO A 221 15.48 7.82 9.45
N LEU A 222 16.08 8.22 10.59
CA LEU A 222 15.49 9.20 11.51
C LEU A 222 15.01 10.47 10.79
N LEU A 223 15.83 11.03 9.89
CA LEU A 223 15.50 12.24 9.14
C LEU A 223 14.38 12.00 8.13
N PHE A 224 14.36 10.82 7.50
CA PHE A 224 13.27 10.41 6.61
C PHE A 224 11.93 10.37 7.35
N PHE A 225 11.87 9.69 8.50
CA PHE A 225 10.65 9.60 9.31
C PHE A 225 10.24 10.95 9.91
N LEU A 226 11.18 11.81 10.30
CA LEU A 226 10.88 13.18 10.72
C LEU A 226 10.30 14.01 9.57
N LEU A 227 10.76 13.80 8.33
CA LEU A 227 10.19 14.44 7.16
C LEU A 227 8.75 13.98 6.92
N LEU A 228 8.46 12.68 7.06
CA LEU A 228 7.06 12.19 7.04
C LEU A 228 6.21 12.81 8.14
N ALA A 229 6.75 12.96 9.35
CA ALA A 229 6.07 13.62 10.45
C ALA A 229 5.77 15.09 10.14
N LEU A 230 6.71 15.81 9.51
CA LEU A 230 6.51 17.19 9.07
C LEU A 230 5.45 17.29 7.97
N MET A 231 5.44 16.35 7.01
CA MET A 231 4.38 16.29 5.99
C MET A 231 3.01 16.08 6.63
N MET A 232 2.88 15.13 7.57
CA MET A 232 1.63 14.88 8.31
C MET A 232 1.20 16.08 9.15
N ALA A 233 2.13 16.73 9.85
CA ALA A 233 1.85 17.97 10.57
C ALA A 233 1.39 19.09 9.63
N GLY A 234 2.00 19.18 8.43
CA GLY A 234 1.58 20.09 7.37
C GLY A 234 0.13 19.84 6.92
N CYS A 235 -0.28 18.58 6.82
CA CYS A 235 -1.67 18.20 6.51
C CYS A 235 -2.64 18.65 7.62
N LEU A 236 -2.26 18.48 8.89
CA LEU A 236 -3.02 18.96 10.05
C LEU A 236 -3.17 20.48 10.04
N VAL A 237 -2.08 21.21 9.81
CA VAL A 237 -2.10 22.67 9.70
C VAL A 237 -2.96 23.12 8.52
N ALA A 238 -2.82 22.47 7.36
CA ALA A 238 -3.63 22.78 6.19
C ALA A 238 -5.13 22.62 6.47
N PHE A 239 -5.52 21.54 7.15
CA PHE A 239 -6.90 21.32 7.56
C PHE A 239 -7.42 22.39 8.53
N LEU A 240 -6.62 22.76 9.54
CA LEU A 240 -6.98 23.85 10.47
C LEU A 240 -7.16 25.19 9.75
N LEU A 241 -6.32 25.49 8.76
CA LEU A 241 -6.44 26.70 7.94
C LEU A 241 -7.67 26.68 7.04
N LEU A 242 -8.03 25.53 6.47
CA LEU A 242 -9.26 25.34 5.69
C LEU A 242 -10.50 25.58 6.56
N GLN A 243 -10.48 25.19 7.84
CA GLN A 243 -11.58 25.44 8.77
C GLN A 243 -11.76 26.91 9.17
N ARG A 244 -10.67 27.67 9.23
CA ARG A 244 -10.71 29.09 9.61
C ARG A 244 -11.34 29.99 8.54
N ARG A 245 -11.58 29.47 7.33
CA ARG A 245 -12.23 30.24 6.27
C ARG A 245 -13.72 30.41 6.59
N PRO A 246 -14.28 31.63 6.45
CA PRO A 246 -15.71 31.85 6.63
C PRO A 246 -16.46 30.94 5.66
N ARG A 247 -17.37 30.12 6.20
CA ARG A 247 -18.36 29.40 5.39
C ARG A 247 -19.13 30.48 4.64
N CYS A 248 -18.98 30.58 3.32
CA CYS A 248 -19.90 31.38 2.53
C CYS A 248 -21.24 30.65 2.55
N PRO A 249 -22.28 31.17 3.22
CA PRO A 249 -23.63 30.84 2.81
C PRO A 249 -23.80 31.48 1.41
N GLU A 250 -24.59 30.91 0.51
CA GLU A 250 -25.06 31.61 -0.72
C GLU A 250 -24.15 31.73 -1.96
N THR A 251 -23.17 30.85 -2.20
CA THR A 251 -22.78 30.51 -3.61
C THR A 251 -23.36 29.18 -4.07
N SER A 252 -24.00 28.45 -3.15
CA SER A 252 -24.59 27.15 -3.45
C SER A 252 -25.91 27.26 -4.22
N ILE A 253 -26.67 28.36 -4.16
CA ILE A 253 -28.02 28.41 -4.73
C ILE A 253 -28.03 28.68 -6.25
N GLU A 254 -27.17 29.59 -6.75
CA GLU A 254 -27.03 29.80 -8.21
C GLU A 254 -26.26 28.66 -8.89
N GLU A 255 -25.25 28.07 -8.23
CA GLU A 255 -24.66 26.82 -8.69
C GLU A 255 -25.63 25.64 -8.54
N LEU A 256 -26.54 25.60 -7.55
CA LEU A 256 -27.61 24.59 -7.47
C LEU A 256 -28.66 24.76 -8.56
N LEU A 257 -28.90 25.97 -9.08
CA LEU A 257 -29.85 26.21 -10.18
C LEU A 257 -29.26 25.86 -11.56
N SER A 258 -27.97 26.16 -11.78
CA SER A 258 -27.25 25.65 -12.97
C SER A 258 -26.93 24.15 -12.84
N SER A 259 -26.75 23.68 -11.62
CA SER A 259 -26.62 22.26 -11.32
C SER A 259 -27.97 21.56 -11.33
N GLU A 260 -29.14 22.17 -11.14
CA GLU A 260 -30.44 21.45 -11.19
C GLU A 260 -30.69 20.77 -12.54
N VAL A 261 -30.10 21.30 -13.62
CA VAL A 261 -30.10 20.67 -14.96
C VAL A 261 -29.09 19.50 -15.06
N THR A 262 -28.09 19.42 -14.17
CA THR A 262 -27.11 18.32 -14.04
C THR A 262 -27.29 17.44 -12.77
N LEU A 263 -28.13 17.86 -11.82
CA LEU A 263 -28.29 17.41 -10.43
C LEU A 263 -29.71 16.91 -10.16
N HIS A 264 -30.51 16.70 -11.20
CA HIS A 264 -31.61 15.73 -11.11
C HIS A 264 -31.10 14.27 -10.97
N SER A 265 -29.78 14.05 -10.93
CA SER A 265 -29.12 12.76 -10.71
C SER A 265 -28.83 12.42 -9.24
N ILE A 266 -29.06 13.34 -8.28
CA ILE A 266 -28.75 13.13 -6.85
C ILE A 266 -29.85 13.68 -5.93
N ARG A 267 -31.07 13.13 -6.00
CA ARG A 267 -31.90 12.81 -4.81
C ARG A 267 -32.99 11.78 -5.16
N PRO A 268 -33.37 10.89 -4.22
CA PRO A 268 -34.18 9.71 -4.47
C PRO A 268 -35.65 10.06 -4.72
N ARG A 269 -36.30 9.29 -5.60
CA ARG A 269 -37.74 9.29 -5.75
C ARG A 269 -38.37 8.65 -4.52
N ASP A 270 -38.86 9.46 -3.59
CA ASP A 270 -39.82 9.02 -2.57
C ASP A 270 -41.14 8.66 -3.28
N GLU A 271 -41.46 7.36 -3.32
CA GLU A 271 -42.81 6.91 -3.64
C GLU A 271 -43.66 6.91 -2.36
N LYS A 272 -44.54 7.90 -2.21
CA LYS A 272 -45.81 7.73 -1.50
C LYS A 272 -46.96 8.52 -2.15
N GLY A 273 -47.77 7.80 -2.93
CA GLY A 273 -49.22 7.69 -2.71
C GLY A 273 -50.21 8.48 -3.59
N ARG A 274 -51.10 7.76 -4.30
CA ARG A 274 -52.59 7.91 -4.23
C ARG A 274 -53.34 6.75 -4.94
N GLY A 275 -54.31 6.10 -4.24
CA GLY A 275 -55.15 4.94 -4.66
C GLY A 275 -56.37 5.30 -5.54
N PRO A 276 -57.48 4.49 -5.66
CA PRO A 276 -58.19 3.75 -4.60
C PRO A 276 -58.72 2.31 -5.02
N PRO A 277 -59.61 1.61 -4.27
CA PRO A 277 -59.72 0.14 -4.23
C PRO A 277 -60.80 -0.48 -5.16
N GLY A 278 -60.61 -1.74 -5.55
CA GLY A 278 -61.59 -2.51 -6.32
C GLY A 278 -61.42 -4.03 -6.20
N LEU A 279 -62.46 -4.65 -5.63
CA LEU A 279 -62.92 -6.04 -5.57
C LEU A 279 -62.10 -7.20 -6.18
N ALA A 280 -61.92 -8.24 -5.34
CA ALA A 280 -62.06 -9.69 -5.56
C ALA A 280 -61.79 -10.29 -6.97
N ASP A 281 -60.93 -11.31 -7.05
CA ASP A 281 -61.45 -12.68 -7.08
C ASP A 281 -60.41 -13.77 -6.75
N SER A 282 -60.95 -14.88 -6.27
CA SER A 282 -60.33 -16.11 -5.80
C SER A 282 -59.76 -16.96 -6.94
N SER A 283 -58.61 -17.64 -6.72
CA SER A 283 -58.44 -19.06 -7.05
C SER A 283 -57.10 -19.63 -6.57
N LYS A 284 -57.19 -20.68 -5.75
CA LYS A 284 -56.10 -21.58 -5.32
C LYS A 284 -55.62 -22.46 -6.49
N GLY A 285 -54.32 -22.74 -6.53
CA GLY A 285 -53.71 -23.83 -7.32
C GLY A 285 -52.27 -24.10 -6.84
N PRO A 286 -51.78 -25.35 -6.89
CA PRO A 286 -51.00 -25.96 -5.82
C PRO A 286 -49.49 -25.71 -5.88
N GLY A 287 -48.85 -25.79 -4.71
CA GLY A 287 -47.41 -25.69 -4.53
C GLY A 287 -46.64 -26.67 -5.41
N ARG A 288 -45.71 -26.11 -6.18
CA ARG A 288 -44.54 -26.82 -6.69
C ARG A 288 -43.35 -26.30 -5.91
N GLY A 289 -42.53 -27.22 -5.42
CA GLY A 289 -41.32 -26.92 -4.66
C GLY A 289 -40.49 -25.86 -5.37
N GLU A 290 -40.21 -24.77 -4.66
CA GLU A 290 -39.29 -23.74 -5.09
C GLU A 290 -37.88 -24.33 -5.07
N GLU A 291 -37.43 -24.87 -6.21
CA GLU A 291 -36.00 -24.80 -6.51
C GLU A 291 -35.64 -23.31 -6.62
N PRO A 292 -34.62 -22.81 -5.90
CA PRO A 292 -34.27 -21.40 -5.97
C PRO A 292 -33.71 -21.10 -7.36
N CYS A 293 -34.58 -20.63 -8.25
CA CYS A 293 -34.21 -20.17 -9.59
C CYS A 293 -33.28 -18.96 -9.41
N ILE A 294 -31.97 -19.17 -9.50
CA ILE A 294 -30.98 -18.09 -9.47
C ILE A 294 -31.24 -17.24 -10.71
N THR A 295 -32.01 -16.17 -10.52
CA THR A 295 -32.31 -15.20 -11.56
C THR A 295 -31.01 -14.63 -12.16
N PRO A 296 -30.92 -14.42 -13.48
CA PRO A 296 -29.70 -13.94 -14.17
C PRO A 296 -29.06 -12.67 -13.56
N TRP A 297 -29.88 -11.81 -12.93
CA TRP A 297 -29.42 -10.61 -12.24
C TRP A 297 -28.61 -10.90 -10.97
N ALA A 298 -28.96 -11.95 -10.24
CA ALA A 298 -28.27 -12.35 -9.01
C ALA A 298 -26.88 -12.90 -9.33
N ALA A 299 -26.76 -13.68 -10.41
CA ALA A 299 -25.49 -14.16 -10.93
C ALA A 299 -24.58 -13.00 -11.39
N GLN A 300 -25.13 -12.02 -12.10
CA GLN A 300 -24.39 -10.83 -12.54
C GLN A 300 -23.89 -9.99 -11.35
N LEU A 301 -24.71 -9.82 -10.32
CA LEU A 301 -24.32 -9.08 -9.11
C LEU A 301 -23.27 -9.85 -8.29
N GLY A 302 -23.42 -11.18 -8.18
CA GLY A 302 -22.42 -12.06 -7.59
C GLY A 302 -21.08 -11.97 -8.31
N PHE A 303 -21.08 -11.95 -9.64
CA PHE A 303 -19.87 -11.74 -10.44
C PHE A 303 -19.20 -10.39 -10.15
N ILE A 304 -19.96 -9.30 -10.06
CA ILE A 304 -19.43 -7.97 -9.74
C ILE A 304 -18.75 -7.97 -8.36
N TYR A 305 -19.39 -8.55 -7.33
CA TYR A 305 -18.77 -8.62 -6.00
C TYR A 305 -17.54 -9.52 -5.96
N ALA A 306 -17.56 -10.65 -6.66
CA ALA A 306 -16.41 -11.53 -6.80
C ALA A 306 -15.23 -10.80 -7.47
N LEU A 307 -15.51 -10.03 -8.53
CA LEU A 307 -14.51 -9.21 -9.22
C LEU A 307 -13.96 -8.11 -8.30
N VAL A 308 -14.81 -7.43 -7.54
CA VAL A 308 -14.37 -6.44 -6.52
C VAL A 308 -13.44 -7.10 -5.51
N ALA A 309 -13.82 -8.24 -4.92
CA ALA A 309 -13.00 -8.94 -3.94
C ALA A 309 -11.67 -9.38 -4.55
N PHE A 310 -11.69 -9.97 -5.75
CA PHE A 310 -10.50 -10.43 -6.45
C PHE A 310 -9.50 -9.30 -6.74
N VAL A 311 -9.97 -8.19 -7.32
CA VAL A 311 -9.09 -7.06 -7.67
C VAL A 311 -8.49 -6.41 -6.42
N ASN A 312 -9.25 -6.34 -5.31
CA ASN A 312 -8.74 -5.82 -4.04
C ASN A 312 -7.81 -6.80 -3.31
N ALA A 313 -7.99 -8.11 -3.48
CA ALA A 313 -7.03 -9.11 -3.02
C ALA A 313 -5.67 -8.89 -3.69
N LEU A 314 -5.67 -8.75 -5.03
CA LEU A 314 -4.45 -8.56 -5.81
C LEU A 314 -3.73 -7.25 -5.47
N THR A 315 -4.47 -6.13 -5.51
CA THR A 315 -3.85 -4.79 -5.42
C THR A 315 -3.46 -4.36 -4.02
N ASN A 316 -4.15 -4.81 -2.97
CA ASN A 316 -3.89 -4.34 -1.61
C ASN A 316 -3.09 -5.35 -0.76
N SER A 317 -2.92 -6.58 -1.23
CA SER A 317 -2.31 -7.63 -0.39
C SER A 317 -1.39 -8.56 -1.17
N VAL A 318 -1.89 -9.23 -2.22
CA VAL A 318 -1.12 -10.31 -2.87
C VAL A 318 0.18 -9.78 -3.48
N LEU A 319 0.09 -8.75 -4.32
CA LEU A 319 1.26 -8.22 -5.02
C LEU A 319 2.16 -7.38 -4.11
N PRO A 320 1.64 -6.43 -3.30
CA PRO A 320 2.48 -5.66 -2.38
C PRO A 320 3.35 -6.53 -1.45
N ALA A 321 2.84 -7.68 -0.99
CA ALA A 321 3.60 -8.61 -0.15
C ALA A 321 4.87 -9.17 -0.81
N VAL A 322 4.94 -9.17 -2.15
CA VAL A 322 6.06 -9.72 -2.93
C VAL A 322 6.81 -8.68 -3.75
N GLN A 323 6.49 -7.38 -3.58
CA GLN A 323 7.07 -6.33 -4.40
C GLN A 323 8.59 -6.26 -4.25
N THR A 324 9.11 -6.38 -3.03
CA THR A 324 10.54 -6.47 -2.73
C THR A 324 11.20 -7.62 -3.50
N TYR A 325 10.59 -8.80 -3.49
CA TYR A 325 11.07 -9.99 -4.21
C TYR A 325 11.13 -9.81 -5.72
N SER A 326 10.12 -9.14 -6.29
CA SER A 326 10.03 -8.91 -7.75
C SER A 326 10.95 -7.80 -8.26
N CYS A 327 11.19 -6.74 -7.46
CA CYS A 327 11.84 -5.52 -7.95
C CYS A 327 13.28 -5.35 -7.46
N LEU A 328 13.61 -5.73 -6.23
CA LEU A 328 14.96 -5.49 -5.67
C LEU A 328 16.04 -6.34 -6.36
N SER A 329 15.65 -7.46 -6.98
CA SER A 329 16.49 -8.27 -7.86
C SER A 329 16.98 -7.53 -9.11
N TYR A 330 16.24 -6.52 -9.57
CA TYR A 330 16.62 -5.60 -10.65
C TYR A 330 17.31 -4.32 -10.14
N GLY A 331 17.39 -4.13 -8.82
CA GLY A 331 18.01 -2.97 -8.19
C GLY A 331 17.03 -2.01 -7.51
N THR A 332 17.57 -1.12 -6.68
CA THR A 332 16.78 -0.18 -5.87
C THR A 332 16.03 0.84 -6.71
N VAL A 333 16.62 1.29 -7.82
CA VAL A 333 15.98 2.27 -8.71
C VAL A 333 14.70 1.69 -9.33
N ALA A 334 14.74 0.43 -9.78
CA ALA A 334 13.57 -0.27 -10.30
C ALA A 334 12.47 -0.40 -9.23
N TYR A 335 12.84 -0.72 -7.98
CA TYR A 335 11.90 -0.76 -6.86
C TYR A 335 11.24 0.60 -6.61
N HIS A 336 12.03 1.66 -6.39
CA HIS A 336 11.51 2.99 -6.09
C HIS A 336 10.62 3.50 -7.22
N LEU A 337 11.04 3.32 -8.48
CA LEU A 337 10.25 3.74 -9.64
C LEU A 337 8.92 2.97 -9.73
N SER A 338 8.95 1.65 -9.52
CA SER A 338 7.75 0.81 -9.51
C SER A 338 6.78 1.22 -8.39
N ALA A 339 7.25 1.31 -7.14
CA ALA A 339 6.42 1.68 -6.00
C ALA A 339 5.79 3.07 -6.17
N THR A 340 6.57 4.03 -6.64
CA THR A 340 6.12 5.42 -6.82
C THR A 340 5.07 5.53 -7.93
N LEU A 341 5.40 5.06 -9.14
CA LEU A 341 4.50 5.20 -10.28
C LEU A 341 3.22 4.37 -10.11
N SER A 342 3.29 3.19 -9.46
CA SER A 342 2.11 2.41 -9.10
C SER A 342 1.23 3.14 -8.08
N SER A 343 1.81 3.83 -7.09
CA SER A 343 1.02 4.62 -6.12
C SER A 343 0.29 5.79 -6.80
N MET A 344 0.92 6.44 -7.79
CA MET A 344 0.31 7.51 -8.59
C MET A 344 -0.80 7.01 -9.52
N ALA A 345 -0.79 5.73 -9.90
CA ALA A 345 -1.79 5.14 -10.77
C ALA A 345 -3.21 5.15 -10.14
N ASN A 346 -3.31 5.09 -8.80
CA ASN A 346 -4.60 5.12 -8.10
C ASN A 346 -5.34 6.46 -8.29
N PRO A 347 -4.78 7.64 -7.92
CA PRO A 347 -5.41 8.92 -8.18
C PRO A 347 -5.62 9.23 -9.66
N LEU A 348 -4.69 8.80 -10.53
CA LEU A 348 -4.85 8.92 -11.97
C LEU A 348 -6.05 8.12 -12.47
N ALA A 349 -6.24 6.89 -11.97
CA ALA A 349 -7.42 6.08 -12.28
C ALA A 349 -8.71 6.76 -11.79
N CYS A 350 -8.73 7.28 -10.55
CA CYS A 350 -9.86 8.06 -10.03
C CYS A 350 -10.19 9.26 -10.94
N PHE A 351 -9.18 10.02 -11.36
CA PHE A 351 -9.32 11.16 -12.26
C PHE A 351 -9.84 10.73 -13.64
N LEU A 352 -9.19 9.76 -14.29
CA LEU A 352 -9.60 9.24 -15.61
C LEU A 352 -11.03 8.72 -15.58
N SER A 353 -11.43 8.07 -14.49
CA SER A 353 -12.77 7.54 -14.31
C SER A 353 -13.87 8.61 -14.23
N MET A 354 -13.52 9.84 -13.82
CA MET A 354 -14.43 10.98 -13.78
C MET A 354 -14.72 11.54 -15.18
N PHE A 355 -13.73 11.52 -16.09
CA PHE A 355 -13.87 12.06 -17.45
C PHE A 355 -14.23 11.01 -18.51
N LEU A 356 -13.80 9.77 -18.30
CA LEU A 356 -13.98 8.65 -19.22
C LEU A 356 -14.64 7.46 -18.49
N PRO A 357 -15.86 7.61 -17.94
CA PRO A 357 -16.55 6.51 -17.29
C PRO A 357 -17.04 5.47 -18.31
N ASN A 358 -16.43 4.28 -18.34
CA ASN A 358 -16.92 3.15 -19.12
C ASN A 358 -17.53 2.09 -18.19
N ARG A 359 -18.86 1.94 -18.25
CA ARG A 359 -19.63 1.03 -17.39
C ARG A 359 -19.81 -0.38 -17.97
N SER A 360 -19.20 -0.69 -19.10
CA SER A 360 -19.30 -2.01 -19.73
C SER A 360 -18.62 -3.08 -18.88
N LEU A 361 -19.38 -4.03 -18.34
CA LEU A 361 -18.83 -5.14 -17.54
C LEU A 361 -17.89 -6.04 -18.36
N LEU A 362 -18.12 -6.17 -19.67
CA LEU A 362 -17.21 -6.89 -20.56
C LEU A 362 -15.87 -6.16 -20.64
N PHE A 363 -15.89 -4.84 -20.84
CA PHE A 363 -14.68 -4.02 -20.88
C PHE A 363 -13.92 -4.10 -19.55
N LEU A 364 -14.62 -3.97 -18.42
CA LEU A 364 -14.02 -4.08 -17.09
C LEU A 364 -13.46 -5.49 -16.83
N GLY A 365 -14.13 -6.55 -17.30
CA GLY A 365 -13.65 -7.92 -17.22
C GLY A 365 -12.38 -8.12 -18.04
N VAL A 366 -12.34 -7.66 -19.28
CA VAL A 366 -11.14 -7.72 -20.15
C VAL A 366 -9.98 -6.95 -19.52
N LEU A 367 -10.25 -5.74 -19.01
CA LEU A 367 -9.24 -4.92 -18.35
C LEU A 367 -8.72 -5.56 -17.04
N ALA A 368 -9.59 -6.24 -16.29
CA ALA A 368 -9.20 -7.00 -15.10
C ALA A 368 -8.33 -8.20 -15.45
N VAL A 369 -8.65 -8.94 -16.51
CA VAL A 369 -7.81 -10.04 -17.03
C VAL A 369 -6.45 -9.52 -17.47
N LEU A 370 -6.42 -8.41 -18.22
CA LEU A 370 -5.17 -7.77 -18.66
C LEU A 370 -4.32 -7.33 -17.46
N GLY A 371 -4.91 -6.62 -16.49
CA GLY A 371 -4.23 -6.22 -15.25
C GLY A 371 -3.70 -7.42 -14.47
N THR A 372 -4.48 -8.49 -14.39
CA THR A 372 -4.05 -9.75 -13.76
C THR A 372 -2.89 -10.40 -14.51
N GLY A 373 -2.83 -10.31 -15.84
CA GLY A 373 -1.69 -10.77 -16.63
C GLY A 373 -0.37 -10.08 -16.24
N PHE A 374 -0.39 -8.75 -16.08
CA PHE A 374 0.77 -8.01 -15.54
C PHE A 374 1.09 -8.41 -14.10
N GLY A 375 0.07 -8.61 -13.25
CA GLY A 375 0.25 -9.12 -11.90
C GLY A 375 0.88 -10.52 -11.85
N ALA A 376 0.48 -11.41 -12.77
CA ALA A 376 1.05 -12.75 -12.89
C ALA A 376 2.53 -12.70 -13.32
N TYR A 377 2.88 -11.81 -14.24
CA TYR A 377 4.28 -11.55 -14.58
C TYR A 377 5.09 -11.05 -13.36
N ASN A 378 4.57 -10.08 -12.60
CA ASN A 378 5.24 -9.57 -11.40
C ASN A 378 5.43 -10.66 -10.34
N MET A 379 4.40 -11.49 -10.12
CA MET A 379 4.48 -12.65 -9.23
C MET A 379 5.50 -13.67 -9.71
N ALA A 380 5.56 -13.96 -11.02
CA ALA A 380 6.56 -14.85 -11.59
C ALA A 380 7.98 -14.33 -11.34
N MET A 381 8.22 -13.02 -11.49
CA MET A 381 9.53 -12.43 -11.20
C MET A 381 9.87 -12.53 -9.70
N ALA A 382 8.89 -12.42 -8.80
CA ALA A 382 9.09 -12.67 -7.38
C ALA A 382 9.45 -14.13 -7.08
N VAL A 383 8.75 -15.10 -7.68
CA VAL A 383 9.01 -16.54 -7.49
C VAL A 383 10.37 -16.94 -8.05
N MET A 384 10.77 -16.35 -9.18
CA MET A 384 12.08 -16.60 -9.79
C MET A 384 13.23 -15.87 -9.10
N SER A 385 12.93 -15.00 -8.12
CA SER A 385 13.95 -14.36 -7.29
C SER A 385 14.77 -15.44 -6.58
N PRO A 386 16.11 -15.42 -6.66
CA PRO A 386 16.94 -14.24 -6.90
C PRO A 386 17.32 -13.96 -8.37
N CYS A 387 17.00 -14.89 -9.30
CA CYS A 387 17.36 -14.84 -10.73
C CYS A 387 16.13 -14.70 -11.63
N PRO A 388 15.42 -13.56 -11.62
CA PRO A 388 14.27 -13.35 -12.50
C PRO A 388 14.70 -13.20 -13.97
N LEU A 389 13.73 -13.27 -14.89
CA LEU A 389 13.99 -13.15 -16.32
C LEU A 389 14.67 -11.82 -16.65
N MET A 390 15.69 -11.86 -17.51
CA MET A 390 16.44 -10.67 -17.96
C MET A 390 17.12 -9.88 -16.82
N GLN A 391 17.46 -10.55 -15.72
CA GLN A 391 18.27 -9.97 -14.66
C GLN A 391 19.65 -9.52 -15.20
N GLY A 392 20.07 -8.31 -14.83
CA GLY A 392 21.30 -7.68 -15.35
C GLY A 392 21.16 -6.99 -16.71
N HIS A 393 20.01 -7.06 -17.36
CA HIS A 393 19.74 -6.31 -18.60
C HIS A 393 18.78 -5.15 -18.35
N TRP A 394 19.07 -3.98 -18.92
CA TRP A 394 18.25 -2.75 -18.75
C TRP A 394 16.77 -2.95 -19.16
N ALA A 395 16.51 -3.85 -20.12
CA ALA A 395 15.15 -4.14 -20.54
C ALA A 395 14.34 -4.86 -19.44
N GLY A 396 14.98 -5.66 -18.58
CA GLY A 396 14.34 -6.29 -17.42
C GLY A 396 13.88 -5.24 -16.40
N GLU A 397 14.73 -4.25 -16.10
CA GLU A 397 14.40 -3.12 -15.23
C GLU A 397 13.21 -2.30 -15.76
N VAL A 398 13.20 -1.99 -17.06
CA VAL A 398 12.09 -1.25 -17.67
C VAL A 398 10.82 -2.09 -17.68
N LEU A 399 10.91 -3.38 -18.00
CA LEU A 399 9.74 -4.27 -18.11
C LEU A 399 9.05 -4.47 -16.75
N ILE A 400 9.82 -4.69 -15.66
CA ILE A 400 9.25 -4.85 -14.33
C ILE A 400 8.54 -3.57 -13.87
N VAL A 401 9.14 -2.40 -14.10
CA VAL A 401 8.53 -1.11 -13.77
C VAL A 401 7.23 -0.90 -14.56
N VAL A 402 7.28 -1.07 -15.87
CA VAL A 402 6.10 -0.88 -16.74
C VAL A 402 4.98 -1.86 -16.34
N SER A 403 5.32 -3.11 -16.06
CA SER A 403 4.34 -4.11 -15.63
C SER A 403 3.67 -3.73 -14.30
N TRP A 404 4.42 -3.26 -13.30
CA TRP A 404 3.86 -2.76 -12.03
C TRP A 404 2.92 -1.56 -12.21
N VAL A 405 3.28 -0.63 -13.09
CA VAL A 405 2.45 0.54 -13.39
C VAL A 405 1.16 0.13 -14.11
N LEU A 406 1.25 -0.75 -15.11
CA LEU A 406 0.09 -1.24 -15.85
C LEU A 406 -0.83 -2.09 -14.98
N PHE A 407 -0.27 -2.98 -14.15
CA PHE A 407 -1.00 -3.72 -13.13
C PHE A 407 -1.82 -2.78 -12.23
N ALA A 408 -1.15 -1.78 -11.62
CA ALA A 408 -1.80 -0.84 -10.72
C ALA A 408 -2.85 0.02 -11.43
N GLY A 409 -2.52 0.58 -12.60
CA GLY A 409 -3.42 1.43 -13.37
C GLY A 409 -4.67 0.71 -13.86
N CYS A 410 -4.52 -0.46 -14.49
CA CYS A 410 -5.64 -1.25 -15.00
C CYS A 410 -6.58 -1.65 -13.87
N LEU A 411 -6.04 -2.24 -12.79
CA LEU A 411 -6.86 -2.75 -11.69
C LEU A 411 -7.47 -1.62 -10.85
N SER A 412 -6.80 -0.48 -10.71
CA SER A 412 -7.38 0.67 -10.02
C SER A 412 -8.50 1.33 -10.80
N TYR A 413 -8.41 1.42 -12.12
CA TYR A 413 -9.55 1.85 -12.94
C TYR A 413 -10.75 0.90 -12.78
N VAL A 414 -10.51 -0.42 -12.81
CA VAL A 414 -11.56 -1.43 -12.57
C VAL A 414 -12.19 -1.25 -11.19
N LYS A 415 -11.41 -1.11 -10.12
CA LYS A 415 -11.93 -0.89 -8.75
C LYS A 415 -12.86 0.33 -8.70
N VAL A 416 -12.43 1.45 -9.25
CA VAL A 416 -13.20 2.70 -9.22
C VAL A 416 -14.51 2.55 -10.00
N MET A 417 -14.47 1.98 -11.21
CA MET A 417 -15.67 1.80 -12.03
C MET A 417 -16.65 0.78 -11.45
N LEU A 418 -16.18 -0.31 -10.84
CA LEU A 418 -17.06 -1.25 -10.13
C LEU A 418 -17.76 -0.57 -8.95
N GLY A 419 -17.05 0.29 -8.21
CA GLY A 419 -17.63 1.11 -7.16
C GLY A 419 -18.72 2.06 -7.70
N VAL A 420 -18.48 2.71 -8.83
CA VAL A 420 -19.48 3.58 -9.50
C VAL A 420 -20.72 2.78 -9.93
N ILE A 421 -20.55 1.61 -10.55
CA ILE A 421 -21.66 0.75 -10.97
C ILE A 421 -22.51 0.30 -9.78
N LEU A 422 -21.87 -0.14 -8.68
CA LEU A 422 -22.59 -0.59 -7.48
C LEU A 422 -23.28 0.55 -6.74
N ARG A 423 -22.67 1.75 -6.72
CA ARG A 423 -23.27 2.95 -6.15
C ARG A 423 -24.56 3.35 -6.86
N ASP A 424 -24.57 3.29 -8.19
CA ASP A 424 -25.73 3.66 -9.01
C ASP A 424 -26.91 2.69 -8.81
N ARG A 425 -26.68 1.48 -8.25
CA ARG A 425 -27.72 0.48 -7.98
C ARG A 425 -28.48 0.75 -6.68
N SER A 426 -27.78 0.84 -5.55
CA SER A 426 -28.40 1.12 -4.24
C SER A 426 -27.36 1.44 -3.17
N ARG A 427 -27.79 2.11 -2.09
CA ARG A 427 -26.97 2.30 -0.89
C ARG A 427 -26.52 0.97 -0.28
N SER A 428 -27.39 -0.04 -0.27
CA SER A 428 -27.06 -1.37 0.24
C SER A 428 -25.99 -2.06 -0.61
N ALA A 429 -26.04 -1.90 -1.94
CA ALA A 429 -25.02 -2.46 -2.83
C ALA A 429 -23.64 -1.81 -2.61
N LEU A 430 -23.61 -0.51 -2.31
CA LEU A 430 -22.36 0.18 -1.94
C LEU A 430 -21.79 -0.31 -0.61
N LEU A 431 -22.63 -0.62 0.39
CA LEU A 431 -22.18 -1.21 1.65
C LEU A 431 -21.56 -2.61 1.43
N TRP A 432 -22.21 -3.44 0.61
CA TRP A 432 -21.68 -4.75 0.23
C TRP A 432 -20.42 -4.66 -0.65
N CYS A 433 -20.28 -3.60 -1.45
CA CYS A 433 -19.04 -3.29 -2.15
C CYS A 433 -17.90 -3.11 -1.15
N GLY A 434 -18.10 -2.28 -0.12
CA GLY A 434 -17.12 -2.07 0.95
C GLY A 434 -16.77 -3.38 1.66
N ALA A 435 -17.76 -4.21 1.99
CA ALA A 435 -17.54 -5.52 2.58
C ALA A 435 -16.72 -6.45 1.66
N ALA A 436 -17.01 -6.47 0.36
CA ALA A 436 -16.29 -7.29 -0.63
C ALA A 436 -14.84 -6.81 -0.83
N VAL A 437 -14.60 -5.50 -0.85
CA VAL A 437 -13.24 -4.92 -0.87
C VAL A 437 -12.43 -5.44 0.31
N GLN A 438 -12.99 -5.33 1.52
CA GLN A 438 -12.30 -5.72 2.74
C GLN A 438 -12.06 -7.22 2.84
N LEU A 439 -13.07 -8.02 2.48
CA LEU A 439 -12.96 -9.47 2.44
C LEU A 439 -11.87 -9.90 1.45
N GLY A 440 -11.85 -9.34 0.24
CA GLY A 440 -10.85 -9.64 -0.77
C GLY A 440 -9.43 -9.38 -0.30
N SER A 441 -9.17 -8.18 0.22
CA SER A 441 -7.85 -7.83 0.72
C SER A 441 -7.45 -8.66 1.95
N LEU A 442 -8.37 -8.94 2.89
CA LEU A 442 -8.09 -9.84 4.02
C LEU A 442 -7.72 -11.25 3.55
N LEU A 443 -8.47 -11.83 2.61
CA LEU A 443 -8.17 -13.15 2.05
C LEU A 443 -6.83 -13.17 1.33
N GLY A 444 -6.48 -12.10 0.60
CA GLY A 444 -5.18 -11.95 -0.05
C GLY A 444 -4.02 -11.94 0.96
N ALA A 445 -4.17 -11.23 2.08
CA ALA A 445 -3.17 -11.18 3.14
C ALA A 445 -3.03 -12.52 3.88
N LEU A 446 -4.15 -13.16 4.22
CA LEU A 446 -4.16 -14.49 4.85
C LEU A 446 -3.57 -15.58 3.94
N LEU A 447 -3.70 -15.43 2.62
CA LEU A 447 -3.07 -16.30 1.65
C LEU A 447 -1.55 -16.04 1.59
N MET A 448 -1.14 -14.78 1.39
CA MET A 448 0.28 -14.49 1.15
C MET A 448 1.16 -14.61 2.40
N PHE A 449 0.62 -14.34 3.59
CA PHE A 449 1.41 -14.40 4.81
C PHE A 449 2.08 -15.79 5.02
N PRO A 450 1.37 -16.94 4.98
CA PRO A 450 2.03 -18.24 5.09
C PRO A 450 2.90 -18.58 3.87
N LEU A 451 2.52 -18.15 2.66
CA LEU A 451 3.33 -18.36 1.44
C LEU A 451 4.73 -17.73 1.55
N VAL A 452 4.80 -16.53 2.11
CA VAL A 452 6.06 -15.79 2.32
C VAL A 452 6.78 -16.30 3.57
N ASN A 453 6.10 -16.37 4.72
CA ASN A 453 6.76 -16.56 6.02
C ASN A 453 6.94 -18.01 6.45
N VAL A 454 6.05 -18.91 6.04
CA VAL A 454 6.01 -20.29 6.53
C VAL A 454 6.55 -21.25 5.49
N PHE A 455 6.07 -21.13 4.25
CA PHE A 455 6.49 -22.00 3.15
C PHE A 455 7.80 -21.56 2.49
N GLY A 456 8.23 -20.31 2.70
CA GLY A 456 9.49 -19.80 2.16
C GLY A 456 9.54 -19.85 0.63
N PHE A 457 8.40 -19.61 -0.03
CA PHE A 457 8.28 -19.77 -1.50
C PHE A 457 9.09 -18.73 -2.29
N PHE A 458 9.53 -17.66 -1.63
CA PHE A 458 10.28 -16.56 -2.22
C PHE A 458 11.65 -16.44 -1.59
N SER A 459 12.69 -16.29 -2.42
CA SER A 459 14.07 -16.15 -1.96
C SER A 459 14.56 -14.72 -2.10
N SER A 460 15.28 -14.22 -1.10
CA SER A 460 15.91 -12.88 -1.15
C SER A 460 17.06 -12.87 -2.15
N ALA A 461 17.19 -11.79 -2.91
CA ALA A 461 18.30 -11.60 -3.84
C ALA A 461 19.49 -10.91 -3.17
N ASP A 462 20.69 -11.51 -3.30
CA ASP A 462 21.96 -10.85 -2.99
C ASP A 462 22.56 -10.31 -4.29
N SER A 463 22.45 -8.99 -4.53
CA SER A 463 22.86 -8.31 -5.77
C SER A 463 24.27 -8.66 -6.27
N CYS A 464 25.16 -9.10 -5.38
CA CYS A 464 26.58 -9.31 -5.67
C CYS A 464 27.00 -10.77 -5.79
N ASN A 465 26.11 -11.70 -5.42
CA ASN A 465 26.34 -13.13 -5.47
C ASN A 465 25.34 -13.85 -6.38
N LEU A 466 24.97 -13.22 -7.49
CA LEU A 466 24.01 -13.78 -8.43
C LEU A 466 24.75 -14.63 -9.46
N GLN A 467 24.90 -15.93 -9.19
CA GLN A 467 25.23 -16.91 -10.22
C GLN A 467 23.95 -17.33 -10.95
N CYS A 468 23.38 -16.41 -11.73
CA CYS A 468 22.25 -16.73 -12.58
C CYS A 468 22.78 -17.32 -13.89
N SER A 469 22.44 -18.57 -14.18
CA SER A 469 22.73 -19.17 -15.49
C SER A 469 21.97 -18.40 -16.57
N ALA A 470 22.70 -17.89 -17.56
CA ALA A 470 22.17 -17.12 -18.69
C ALA A 470 21.16 -17.90 -19.52
#